data_AF-A0AAV0KHI4-F1
#
_entry.id   AF-A0AAV0KHI4-F1
#
_cell.length_a   1.000
_cell.length_b   1.000
_cell.length_c   1.000
_cell.angle_alpha   90.00
_cell.angle_beta   90.00
_cell.angle_gamma   90.00
#
_symmetry.space_group_name_H-M   'P 1'
#
loop_
_entity.id
_entity.type
_entity.pdbx_description
1 polymer ?
#
loop_
_entity_poly.entity_id
_entity_poly.type
_entity_poly.pdbx_seq_one_letter_code
_entity_poly.pdbx_strand_id
1 'polypeptide(L)'
;MISSGIGEETYVPRMVFEMDEFFHDTIGKLLARSGVKPDEIDLLVVKVSMLAAVPSPTSRIVNHYKMRDDVRTFNLTGMGCSASLISVGIVSNTFRAQKNKVALVVTSESLSPNWYAGNDRSMILANCHRVGARFCSPTSGP
;
A
#
# COMPACT_ATOMS: atom_id res chain seq x y z
N MET A 1 29.06 7.78 25.02
CA MET A 1 28.17 6.62 24.77
C MET A 1 28.03 6.52 23.25
N ILE A 2 28.75 5.60 22.64
CA ILE A 2 28.82 5.40 21.19
C ILE A 2 27.46 4.89 20.69
N SER A 3 26.76 5.69 19.89
CA SER A 3 25.55 5.26 19.19
C SER A 3 25.98 4.43 17.98
N SER A 4 26.21 3.14 18.19
CA SER A 4 26.59 2.17 17.15
C SER A 4 25.39 1.63 16.37
N GLY A 5 24.30 2.40 16.26
CA GLY A 5 23.16 2.05 15.42
C GLY A 5 23.37 2.59 14.01
N ILE A 6 23.85 1.77 13.08
CA ILE A 6 23.68 2.05 11.65
C ILE A 6 22.16 2.07 11.44
N GLY A 7 21.60 3.26 11.19
CA GLY A 7 20.15 3.45 11.11
C GLY A 7 19.52 2.53 10.07
N GLU A 8 18.20 2.30 10.19
CA GLU A 8 17.43 1.42 9.28
C GLU A 8 17.62 1.77 7.78
N GLU A 9 18.08 2.99 7.48
CA GLU A 9 18.52 3.46 6.16
C GLU A 9 19.61 2.58 5.51
N THR A 10 20.37 1.80 6.29
CA THR A 10 21.41 0.88 5.77
C THR A 10 20.83 -0.48 5.35
N TYR A 11 19.72 -0.91 5.98
CA TYR A 11 19.11 -2.23 5.75
C TYR A 11 17.91 -2.17 4.82
N VAL A 12 17.27 -1.01 4.72
CA VAL A 12 16.05 -0.82 3.95
C VAL A 12 16.34 0.22 2.86
N PRO A 13 16.17 -0.13 1.56
CA PRO A 13 16.38 0.82 0.46
C PRO A 13 15.58 2.11 0.68
N ARG A 14 16.15 3.28 0.39
CA ARG A 14 15.45 4.59 0.50
C ARG A 14 14.06 4.60 -0.13
N MET A 15 13.91 3.85 -1.23
CA MET A 15 12.65 3.62 -1.92
C MET A 15 11.50 3.16 -0.99
N VAL A 16 11.79 2.40 0.07
CA VAL A 16 10.76 1.93 1.01
C VAL A 16 10.22 3.07 1.85
N PHE A 17 11.08 3.97 2.33
CA PHE A 17 10.67 5.14 3.11
C PHE A 17 9.87 6.13 2.25
N GLU A 18 10.34 6.40 1.04
CA GLU A 18 9.60 7.25 0.09
C GLU A 18 8.23 6.64 -0.25
N MET A 19 8.17 5.31 -0.42
CA MET A 19 6.91 4.61 -0.66
C MET A 19 5.95 4.67 0.53
N ASP A 20 6.46 4.54 1.77
CA ASP A 20 5.68 4.72 2.99
C ASP A 20 5.08 6.13 3.03
N GLU A 21 5.85 7.18 2.72
CA GLU A 21 5.34 8.55 2.63
C GLU A 21 4.21 8.70 1.61
N PHE A 22 4.36 8.14 0.41
CA PHE A 22 3.29 8.17 -0.60
C PHE A 22 2.04 7.41 -0.18
N PHE A 23 2.19 6.27 0.49
CA PHE A 23 1.06 5.53 1.06
C PHE A 23 0.36 6.35 2.13
N HIS A 24 1.11 6.95 3.06
CA HIS A 24 0.54 7.74 4.14
C HIS A 24 -0.19 9.00 3.63
N ASP A 25 0.37 9.69 2.64
CA ASP A 25 -0.28 10.84 2.01
C ASP A 25 -1.60 10.44 1.31
N THR A 26 -1.57 9.38 0.51
CA THR A 26 -2.73 8.94 -0.28
C THR A 26 -3.84 8.38 0.62
N ILE A 27 -3.50 7.50 1.55
CA ILE A 27 -4.45 6.89 2.48
C ILE A 27 -5.01 7.94 3.43
N GLY A 28 -4.17 8.85 3.93
CA GLY A 28 -4.58 9.96 4.80
C GLY A 28 -5.60 10.87 4.13
N LYS A 29 -5.35 11.28 2.88
CA LYS A 29 -6.31 12.05 2.06
C LYS A 29 -7.62 11.30 1.83
N LEU A 30 -7.55 9.99 1.58
CA LEU A 30 -8.73 9.18 1.35
C LEU A 30 -9.59 9.04 2.62
N LEU A 31 -8.97 8.73 3.77
CA LEU A 31 -9.63 8.66 5.08
C LEU A 31 -10.27 9.99 5.45
N ALA A 32 -9.56 11.10 5.27
CA ALA A 32 -10.08 12.44 5.55
C ALA A 32 -11.31 12.78 4.69
N ARG A 33 -11.29 12.38 3.40
CA ARG A 33 -12.41 12.63 2.48
C ARG A 33 -13.60 11.71 2.71
N SER A 34 -13.38 10.45 3.07
CA SER A 34 -14.46 9.48 3.27
C SER A 34 -15.08 9.56 4.66
N GLY A 35 -14.33 10.07 5.66
CA GLY A 35 -14.73 10.05 7.06
C GLY A 35 -14.65 8.66 7.72
N VAL A 36 -14.17 7.65 7.00
CA VAL A 36 -13.99 6.28 7.50
C VAL A 36 -12.82 6.26 8.47
N LYS A 37 -12.98 5.60 9.61
CA LYS A 37 -11.89 5.44 10.58
C LYS A 37 -11.02 4.25 10.19
N PRO A 38 -9.70 4.28 10.48
CA PRO A 38 -8.83 3.12 10.29
C PRO A 38 -9.35 1.83 10.94
N ASP A 39 -9.99 1.94 12.11
CA ASP A 39 -10.56 0.82 12.86
C ASP A 39 -11.78 0.17 12.19
N GLU A 40 -12.43 0.88 11.26
CA GLU A 40 -13.59 0.35 10.53
C GLU A 40 -13.16 -0.53 9.35
N ILE A 41 -11.88 -0.54 9.00
CA ILE A 41 -11.34 -1.28 7.87
C ILE A 41 -11.09 -2.74 8.29
N ASP A 42 -11.75 -3.67 7.61
CA ASP A 42 -11.63 -5.11 7.89
C ASP A 42 -10.67 -5.84 6.96
N LEU A 43 -10.46 -5.28 5.76
CA LEU A 43 -9.64 -5.87 4.71
C LEU A 43 -8.73 -4.80 4.11
N LEU A 44 -7.43 -5.04 4.13
CA LEU A 44 -6.43 -4.20 3.47
C LEU A 44 -5.76 -5.00 2.34
N VAL A 45 -5.94 -4.57 1.10
CA VAL A 45 -5.24 -5.13 -0.06
C VAL A 45 -4.25 -4.10 -0.57
N VAL A 46 -2.96 -4.39 -0.51
CA VAL A 46 -1.90 -3.53 -1.04
C VAL A 46 -1.29 -4.21 -2.25
N LYS A 47 -1.38 -3.56 -3.40
CA LYS A 47 -0.68 -3.93 -4.62
C LYS A 47 0.59 -3.08 -4.74
N VAL A 48 1.73 -3.73 -4.87
CA VAL A 48 3.01 -3.06 -5.18
C VAL A 48 3.69 -3.80 -6.32
N SER A 49 4.14 -3.09 -7.36
CA SER A 49 4.65 -3.74 -8.57
C SER A 49 5.88 -4.65 -8.34
N MET A 50 6.89 -4.19 -7.58
CA MET A 50 8.18 -4.89 -7.50
C MET A 50 8.80 -4.98 -6.10
N LEU A 51 8.16 -4.45 -5.07
CA LEU A 51 8.77 -4.34 -3.77
C LEU A 51 8.21 -5.38 -2.79
N ALA A 52 9.00 -6.41 -2.50
CA ALA A 52 8.77 -7.35 -1.41
C ALA A 52 9.71 -7.00 -0.24
N ALA A 53 9.46 -5.88 0.43
CA ALA A 53 10.20 -5.51 1.63
C ALA A 53 9.66 -6.26 2.86
N VAL A 54 10.55 -6.51 3.82
CA VAL A 54 10.21 -6.97 5.17
C VAL A 54 10.62 -5.86 6.15
N PRO A 55 9.72 -5.35 7.00
CA PRO A 55 8.29 -5.67 7.09
C PRO A 55 7.49 -5.26 5.83
N SER A 56 6.42 -6.00 5.56
CA SER A 56 5.59 -5.79 4.36
C SER A 56 4.94 -4.40 4.34
N PRO A 57 4.67 -3.83 3.15
CA PRO A 57 3.93 -2.56 3.04
C PRO A 57 2.60 -2.57 3.79
N THR A 58 1.88 -3.71 3.75
CA THR A 58 0.66 -3.90 4.53
C THR A 58 0.88 -3.76 6.04
N SER A 59 1.93 -4.37 6.57
CA SER A 59 2.24 -4.32 8.01
C SER A 59 2.64 -2.91 8.45
N ARG A 60 3.37 -2.19 7.60
CA ARG A 60 3.74 -0.78 7.83
C ARG A 60 2.52 0.13 7.90
N ILE A 61 1.58 -0.02 6.96
CA ILE A 61 0.32 0.72 6.94
C ILE A 61 -0.54 0.41 8.17
N VAL A 62 -0.72 -0.88 8.52
CA VAL A 62 -1.48 -1.30 9.71
C VAL A 62 -0.91 -0.67 10.98
N ASN A 63 0.42 -0.73 11.14
CA ASN A 63 1.09 -0.17 12.31
C ASN A 63 1.05 1.37 12.35
N HIS A 64 1.14 2.04 11.20
CA HIS A 64 1.10 3.50 11.11
C HIS A 64 -0.28 4.05 11.47
N TYR A 65 -1.34 3.48 10.90
CA TYR A 65 -2.72 3.93 11.15
C TYR A 65 -3.38 3.32 12.38
N LYS A 66 -2.66 2.45 13.11
CA LYS A 66 -3.18 1.73 14.28
C LYS A 66 -4.49 1.00 13.99
N MET A 67 -4.55 0.38 12.82
CA MET A 67 -5.67 -0.49 12.45
C MET A 67 -5.80 -1.64 13.44
N ARG A 68 -6.98 -2.24 13.51
CA ARG A 68 -7.25 -3.41 14.36
C ARG A 68 -6.33 -4.58 14.04
N ASP A 69 -5.98 -5.35 15.07
CA ASP A 69 -5.11 -6.53 14.96
C ASP A 69 -5.73 -7.67 14.13
N ASP A 70 -7.06 -7.74 14.01
CA ASP A 70 -7.78 -8.75 13.25
C ASP A 70 -8.06 -8.34 11.79
N VAL A 71 -7.47 -7.23 11.33
CA VAL A 71 -7.53 -6.81 9.92
C VAL A 71 -6.89 -7.86 9.01
N ARG A 72 -7.61 -8.27 7.96
CA ARG A 72 -7.05 -9.18 6.96
C ARG A 72 -6.20 -8.38 5.98
N THR A 73 -4.94 -8.73 5.84
CA THR A 73 -4.04 -8.04 4.91
C THR A 73 -3.59 -8.93 3.75
N PHE A 74 -3.54 -8.37 2.55
CA PHE A 74 -3.05 -9.04 1.34
C PHE A 74 -2.01 -8.16 0.65
N ASN A 75 -0.78 -8.65 0.51
CA ASN A 75 0.28 -7.98 -0.22
C ASN A 75 0.44 -8.62 -1.61
N LEU A 76 -0.03 -7.94 -2.65
CA LEU A 76 0.04 -8.40 -4.04
C LEU A 76 1.28 -7.80 -4.71
N THR A 77 2.31 -8.62 -4.91
CA THR A 77 3.56 -8.23 -5.55
C THR A 77 3.86 -9.10 -6.77
N GLY A 78 4.50 -8.55 -7.81
CA GLY A 78 4.98 -9.32 -8.97
C GLY A 78 3.91 -9.82 -9.96
N MET A 79 2.63 -9.50 -9.74
CA MET A 79 1.52 -9.89 -10.63
C MET A 79 1.28 -8.91 -11.79
N GLY A 80 1.99 -7.77 -11.81
CA GLY A 80 1.84 -6.75 -12.85
C GLY A 80 0.42 -6.22 -12.98
N CYS A 81 -0.05 -6.01 -14.21
CA CYS A 81 -1.40 -5.50 -14.49
C CYS A 81 -2.52 -6.43 -13.99
N SER A 82 -2.26 -7.74 -13.87
CA SER A 82 -3.26 -8.71 -13.39
C SER A 82 -3.57 -8.57 -11.90
N ALA A 83 -2.69 -7.93 -11.12
CA ALA A 83 -2.89 -7.68 -9.69
C ALA A 83 -4.18 -6.88 -9.42
N SER A 84 -4.56 -5.98 -10.34
CA SER A 84 -5.79 -5.19 -10.20
C SER A 84 -7.03 -6.09 -10.26
N LEU A 85 -7.10 -7.04 -11.19
CA LEU A 85 -8.22 -8.00 -11.26
C LEU A 85 -8.25 -8.93 -10.05
N ILE A 86 -7.07 -9.38 -9.58
CA ILE A 86 -6.96 -10.24 -8.40
C ILE A 86 -7.44 -9.50 -7.14
N SER A 87 -7.08 -8.23 -6.97
CA SER A 87 -7.56 -7.41 -5.83
C SER A 87 -9.09 -7.30 -5.82
N VAL A 88 -9.72 -7.10 -6.98
CA VAL A 88 -11.19 -7.05 -7.09
C VAL A 88 -11.80 -8.41 -6.74
N GLY A 89 -11.18 -9.51 -7.19
CA GLY A 89 -11.59 -10.87 -6.84
C GLY A 89 -11.53 -11.14 -5.33
N ILE A 90 -10.45 -10.73 -4.67
CA ILE A 90 -10.28 -10.88 -3.21
C ILE A 90 -11.36 -10.09 -2.45
N VAL A 91 -11.57 -8.82 -2.82
CA VAL A 91 -12.59 -7.97 -2.19
C VAL A 91 -13.99 -8.53 -2.40
N SER A 92 -14.32 -8.91 -3.64
CA SER A 92 -15.62 -9.48 -4.00
C SER A 92 -15.89 -10.79 -3.26
N ASN A 93 -14.91 -11.68 -3.19
CA ASN A 93 -15.04 -12.94 -2.45
C ASN A 93 -15.20 -12.70 -0.94
N THR A 94 -14.48 -11.71 -0.39
CA THR A 94 -14.60 -11.35 1.03
C THR A 94 -15.99 -10.81 1.34
N PHE A 95 -16.56 -9.95 0.48
CA PHE A 95 -17.92 -9.42 0.67
C PHE A 95 -19.01 -10.49 0.50
N ARG A 96 -18.77 -11.51 -0.32
CA ARG A 96 -19.67 -12.68 -0.42
C ARG A 96 -19.63 -13.53 0.85
N ALA A 97 -18.44 -13.74 1.41
CA ALA A 97 -18.26 -14.56 2.61
C ALA A 97 -18.71 -13.83 3.90
N GLN A 98 -18.53 -12.52 3.97
CA GLN A 98 -18.81 -11.70 5.14
C GLN A 98 -19.56 -10.43 4.74
N LYS A 99 -20.81 -10.31 5.20
CA LYS A 99 -21.63 -9.12 4.97
C LYS A 99 -21.12 -7.94 5.81
N ASN A 100 -21.31 -6.73 5.29
CA ASN A 100 -21.01 -5.46 5.97
C ASN A 100 -19.54 -5.28 6.40
N LYS A 101 -18.61 -5.63 5.50
CA LYS A 101 -17.18 -5.44 5.69
C LYS A 101 -16.68 -4.26 4.88
N VAL A 102 -15.71 -3.51 5.40
CA VAL A 102 -15.06 -2.41 4.67
C VAL A 102 -13.68 -2.87 4.19
N ALA A 103 -13.41 -2.67 2.91
CA ALA A 103 -12.12 -2.96 2.32
C ALA A 103 -11.42 -1.68 1.86
N LEU A 104 -10.12 -1.60 2.12
CA LEU A 104 -9.22 -0.60 1.57
C LEU A 104 -8.28 -1.28 0.57
N VAL A 105 -8.37 -0.86 -0.69
CA VAL A 105 -7.45 -1.30 -1.75
C VAL A 105 -6.48 -0.17 -2.04
N VAL A 106 -5.20 -0.44 -1.88
CA VAL A 106 -4.11 0.50 -2.15
C VAL A 106 -3.27 -0.07 -3.28
N THR A 107 -2.99 0.74 -4.29
CA THR A 107 -2.22 0.35 -5.46
C THR A 107 -1.07 1.33 -5.65
N SER A 108 0.14 0.81 -5.71
CA SER A 108 1.34 1.54 -6.11
C SER A 108 1.80 1.03 -7.46
N GLU A 109 1.78 1.90 -8.46
CA GLU A 109 2.25 1.62 -9.81
C GLU A 109 3.47 2.49 -10.13
N SER A 110 4.58 1.83 -10.43
CA SER A 110 5.78 2.48 -10.97
C SER A 110 5.74 2.41 -12.49
N LEU A 111 6.01 3.54 -13.17
CA LEU A 111 6.16 3.54 -14.64
C LEU A 111 7.40 2.77 -15.11
N SER A 112 8.33 2.42 -14.21
CA SER A 112 9.50 1.62 -14.52
C SER A 112 9.81 0.61 -13.42
N PRO A 113 10.34 -0.57 -13.80
CA PRO A 113 10.67 -1.64 -12.85
C PRO A 113 11.88 -1.32 -11.97
N ASN A 114 12.74 -0.41 -12.40
CA ASN A 114 13.99 -0.07 -11.71
C ASN A 114 13.91 1.35 -11.16
N TRP A 115 14.17 1.48 -9.87
CA TRP A 115 14.39 2.78 -9.25
C TRP A 115 15.72 3.36 -9.69
N TYR A 116 15.68 4.52 -10.31
CA TYR A 116 16.86 5.23 -10.75
C TYR A 116 17.36 6.11 -9.60
N ALA A 117 18.44 5.69 -8.94
CA ALA A 117 19.10 6.46 -7.88
C ALA A 117 20.03 7.56 -8.40
N GLY A 118 20.15 7.74 -9.72
CA GLY A 118 21.01 8.74 -10.35
C GLY A 118 20.34 10.11 -10.48
N ASN A 119 21.12 11.10 -10.90
CA ASN A 119 20.69 12.51 -11.00
C ASN A 119 20.36 12.96 -12.43
N ASP A 120 20.37 12.04 -13.40
CA ASP A 120 19.99 12.36 -14.78
C ASP A 120 18.47 12.62 -14.87
N ARG A 121 18.10 13.88 -15.11
CA ARG A 121 16.71 14.33 -15.22
C ARG A 121 15.90 13.56 -16.27
N SER A 122 16.55 13.05 -17.32
CA SER A 122 15.86 12.28 -18.36
C SER A 122 15.43 10.88 -17.88
N MET A 123 16.10 10.34 -16.86
CA MET A 123 15.86 9.01 -16.27
C MET A 123 15.02 9.07 -14.98
N ILE A 124 14.78 10.28 -14.41
CA ILE A 124 13.93 10.49 -13.23
C ILE A 124 12.46 10.07 -13.48
N LEU A 125 12.01 10.06 -14.74
CA LEU A 125 10.67 9.56 -15.10
C LEU A 125 10.44 8.10 -14.64
N ALA A 126 11.51 7.31 -14.52
CA ALA A 126 11.45 5.95 -13.99
C ALA A 126 11.02 5.89 -12.52
N ASN A 127 11.21 6.98 -11.77
CA ASN A 127 10.81 7.09 -10.36
C ASN A 127 9.38 7.65 -10.19
N CYS A 128 8.66 7.93 -11.28
CA CYS A 128 7.30 8.44 -11.21
C CYS A 128 6.35 7.34 -10.70
N HIS A 129 6.10 7.35 -9.39
CA HIS A 129 5.17 6.46 -8.72
C HIS A 129 3.77 7.08 -8.67
N ARG A 130 2.78 6.30 -9.11
CA ARG A 130 1.37 6.61 -8.90
C ARG A 130 0.86 5.74 -7.78
N VAL A 131 0.52 6.37 -6.66
CA VAL A 131 -0.18 5.71 -5.57
C VAL A 131 -1.65 6.10 -5.65
N GLY A 132 -2.51 5.08 -5.64
CA GLY A 132 -3.95 5.19 -5.62
C GLY A 132 -4.49 4.39 -4.44
N ALA A 133 -5.56 4.88 -3.82
CA ALA A 133 -6.29 4.14 -2.81
C ALA A 133 -7.79 4.29 -3.03
N ARG A 134 -8.54 3.21 -2.80
CA ARG A 134 -10.00 3.18 -2.93
C ARG A 134 -10.61 2.42 -1.76
N PHE A 135 -11.68 2.98 -1.19
CA PHE A 135 -12.58 2.25 -0.31
C PHE A 135 -13.59 1.46 -1.12
N CYS A 136 -13.80 0.22 -0.70
CA CYS A 136 -14.86 -0.63 -1.20
C CYS A 136 -15.74 -1.01 -0.01
N SER A 137 -17.04 -0.85 -0.16
CA SER A 137 -18.05 -1.38 0.73
C SER A 137 -19.10 -2.15 -0.09
N PRO A 138 -19.87 -3.07 0.50
CA PRO A 138 -20.95 -3.78 -0.18
C PRO A 138 -22.04 -2.85 -0.74
N THR A 139 -22.13 -1.62 -0.22
CA THR A 139 -23.11 -0.61 -0.62
C THR A 139 -22.59 0.36 -1.68
N SER A 140 -21.27 0.48 -1.85
CA SER A 140 -20.66 1.12 -3.02
C SER A 140 -20.62 0.09 -4.14
N GLY A 141 -21.48 0.22 -5.15
CA GLY A 141 -21.33 -0.54 -6.39
C GLY A 141 -19.91 -0.34 -7.00
N PRO A 142 -19.50 -1.22 -7.94
CA PRO A 142 -18.20 -1.13 -8.61
C PRO A 142 -17.91 0.26 -9.23
#